data_AF-A0AAV0U6G4-F1
#
_entry.id   AF-A0AAV0U6G4-F1
#
_cell.length_a   1.000
_cell.length_b   1.000
_cell.length_c   1.000
_cell.angle_alpha   90.00
_cell.angle_beta   90.00
_cell.angle_gamma   90.00
#
_symmetry.space_group_name_H-M   'P 1'
#
loop_
_entity.id
_entity.type
_entity.pdbx_description
1 polymer ?
#
loop_
_entity_poly.entity_id
_entity_poly.type
_entity_poly.pdbx_seq_one_letter_code
_entity_poly.pdbx_strand_id
1 'polypeptide(L)'
;MTTTFDYCWAEGGVDGSSWLQSKMIWGSTNNACNGGMTHAAFADAAQLHWSLLSQLDLPYNEEDSAQPSEATLANACNNFTTDDAAASISGWEQVVGRSCENSSDSTELLKLALQQQPISVAINSGGSFDAYKGGIYACPNDGDFVLSTDINHAVVLVGYGSDGTTDYWIIKNSYGTNWGEKGFLRLATDSKINCGLSVFPVIPTGALAGLTHTAVDSGGEIKFLGMVPDSWIILGIAVAIATVFLTVIGILYANLQRNAHRAHRYSGARGLREASSRHQSV
;
A
#
# COMPACT_ATOMS: atom_id res chain seq x y z
N MET A 1 15.55 -21.87 -4.93
CA MET A 1 16.80 -21.13 -5.25
C MET A 1 17.72 -21.19 -4.03
N THR A 2 19.04 -21.07 -4.22
CA THR A 2 19.98 -20.83 -3.13
C THR A 2 20.74 -19.54 -3.39
N THR A 3 20.90 -18.71 -2.38
CA THR A 3 21.61 -17.44 -2.49
C THR A 3 22.60 -17.27 -1.35
N THR A 4 23.82 -16.87 -1.68
CA THR A 4 24.83 -16.51 -0.70
C THR A 4 24.61 -15.06 -0.27
N PHE A 5 24.52 -14.84 1.03
CA PHE A 5 24.54 -13.52 1.64
C PHE A 5 25.87 -13.34 2.36
N ASP A 6 26.48 -12.18 2.14
CA ASP A 6 27.68 -11.76 2.84
C ASP A 6 27.28 -10.78 3.95
N TYR A 7 27.89 -10.91 5.12
CA TYR A 7 27.65 -10.10 6.30
C TYR A 7 28.99 -9.60 6.84
N CYS A 8 29.66 -8.73 6.08
CA CYS A 8 30.97 -8.19 6.45
C CYS A 8 30.99 -7.48 7.83
N TRP A 9 29.83 -7.04 8.33
CA TRP A 9 29.67 -6.42 9.65
C TRP A 9 29.52 -7.45 10.80
N ALA A 10 29.35 -8.73 10.47
CA ALA A 10 29.20 -9.83 11.43
C ALA A 10 30.52 -10.58 11.69
N GLU A 11 31.66 -10.02 11.28
CA GLU A 11 32.97 -10.61 11.59
C GLU A 11 33.23 -10.61 13.10
N GLY A 12 33.39 -11.80 13.69
CA GLY A 12 33.52 -11.97 15.15
C GLY A 12 32.23 -12.34 15.87
N GLY A 13 31.11 -12.49 15.14
CA GLY A 13 29.80 -12.82 15.68
C GLY A 13 28.99 -11.58 16.03
N VAL A 14 27.68 -11.76 16.18
CA VAL A 14 26.73 -10.68 16.51
C VAL A 14 26.08 -10.99 17.85
N ASP A 15 26.07 -10.00 18.74
CA ASP A 15 25.43 -10.12 20.05
C ASP A 15 23.94 -10.47 19.89
N GLY A 16 23.45 -11.37 20.73
CA GLY A 16 22.10 -11.92 20.60
C GLY A 16 21.83 -12.73 19.33
N SER A 17 22.81 -13.06 18.48
CA SER A 17 22.60 -13.81 17.23
C SER A 17 23.82 -14.66 16.85
N SER A 18 24.18 -15.61 17.72
CA SER A 18 25.40 -16.44 17.57
C SER A 18 25.41 -17.36 16.35
N TRP A 19 24.25 -17.61 15.73
CA TRP A 19 24.11 -18.39 14.51
C TRP A 19 24.51 -17.60 13.25
N LEU A 20 24.54 -16.26 13.32
CA LEU A 20 24.85 -15.41 12.18
C LEU A 20 26.35 -15.41 11.92
N GLN A 21 26.74 -15.78 10.70
CA GLN A 21 28.12 -15.83 10.25
C GLN A 21 28.37 -14.79 9.16
N SER A 22 29.62 -14.40 8.93
CA SER A 22 30.00 -13.42 7.91
C SER A 22 29.67 -13.84 6.47
N LYS A 23 29.37 -15.11 6.24
CA LYS A 23 28.86 -15.65 4.97
C LYS A 23 27.89 -16.77 5.24
N MET A 24 26.68 -16.67 4.69
CA MET A 24 25.67 -17.72 4.80
C MET A 24 25.05 -18.04 3.44
N ILE A 25 24.63 -19.29 3.27
CA ILE A 25 23.86 -19.72 2.11
C ILE A 25 22.43 -19.96 2.56
N TRP A 26 21.49 -19.23 1.97
CA TRP A 26 20.08 -19.34 2.26
C TRP A 26 19.37 -20.09 1.14
N GLY A 27 18.67 -21.16 1.49
CA GLY A 27 17.70 -21.80 0.61
C GLY A 27 16.40 -21.00 0.63
N SER A 28 15.84 -20.73 -0.53
CA SER A 28 14.59 -19.99 -0.65
C SER A 28 13.65 -20.60 -1.68
N THR A 29 12.39 -20.72 -1.27
CA THR A 29 11.26 -21.18 -2.07
C THR A 29 10.05 -20.37 -1.66
N ASN A 30 9.30 -19.85 -2.62
CA ASN A 30 8.04 -19.16 -2.36
C ASN A 30 6.87 -20.14 -2.54
N ASN A 31 6.06 -20.29 -1.50
CA ASN A 31 4.90 -21.20 -1.46
C ASN A 31 3.60 -20.41 -1.23
N ALA A 32 3.51 -19.22 -1.82
CA ALA A 32 2.44 -18.23 -1.63
C ALA A 32 2.01 -18.09 -0.15
N CYS A 33 0.77 -18.46 0.20
CA CYS A 33 0.24 -18.35 1.56
C CYS A 33 1.01 -19.16 2.63
N ASN A 34 1.82 -20.13 2.24
CA ASN A 34 2.66 -20.92 3.17
C ASN A 34 4.05 -20.27 3.41
N GLY A 35 4.23 -19.03 2.97
CA GLY A 35 5.44 -18.26 3.19
C GLY A 35 6.42 -18.31 2.02
N GLY A 36 7.48 -17.53 2.17
CA GLY A 36 8.49 -17.34 1.15
C GLY A 36 9.53 -16.31 1.60
N MET A 37 10.45 -15.99 0.68
CA MET A 37 11.51 -15.02 0.92
C MET A 37 11.45 -13.93 -0.16
N THR A 38 11.52 -12.66 0.25
CA THR A 38 11.37 -11.53 -0.67
C THR A 38 12.47 -11.48 -1.73
N HIS A 39 13.69 -11.88 -1.39
CA HIS A 39 14.78 -11.98 -2.37
C HIS A 39 14.52 -13.06 -3.44
N ALA A 40 13.80 -14.14 -3.11
CA ALA A 40 13.39 -15.14 -4.10
C ALA A 40 12.31 -14.57 -5.03
N ALA A 41 11.35 -13.82 -4.48
CA ALA A 41 10.33 -13.17 -5.30
C ALA A 41 10.95 -12.16 -6.27
N PHE A 42 11.94 -11.37 -5.84
CA PHE A 42 12.69 -10.49 -6.73
C PHE A 42 13.55 -11.25 -7.75
N ALA A 43 14.17 -12.36 -7.34
CA ALA A 43 14.94 -13.20 -8.26
C ALA A 43 14.06 -13.80 -9.36
N ASP A 44 12.89 -14.35 -9.00
CA ASP A 44 11.93 -14.90 -9.95
C ASP A 44 11.46 -13.81 -10.93
N ALA A 45 11.07 -12.64 -10.42
CA ALA A 45 10.61 -11.54 -11.25
C ALA A 45 11.69 -11.04 -12.23
N ALA A 46 12.93 -10.91 -11.78
CA ALA A 46 14.03 -10.45 -12.62
C ALA A 46 14.47 -11.51 -13.66
N GLN A 47 14.64 -12.77 -13.24
CA GLN A 47 15.17 -13.85 -14.09
C GLN A 47 14.15 -14.33 -15.12
N LEU A 48 12.88 -14.37 -14.75
CA LEU A 48 11.79 -14.79 -15.63
C LEU A 48 11.19 -13.61 -16.39
N HIS A 49 11.74 -12.40 -16.21
CA HIS A 49 11.29 -11.17 -16.84
C HIS A 49 9.79 -10.91 -16.65
N TRP A 50 9.30 -11.15 -15.43
CA TRP A 50 7.89 -10.94 -15.11
C TRP A 50 7.57 -9.45 -15.08
N SER A 51 6.41 -9.12 -15.66
CA SER A 51 5.77 -7.82 -15.49
C SER A 51 4.88 -7.87 -14.25
N LEU A 52 4.93 -6.83 -13.43
CA LEU A 52 4.10 -6.65 -12.26
C LEU A 52 2.85 -5.87 -12.66
N LEU A 53 1.68 -6.44 -12.40
CA LEU A 53 0.39 -5.80 -12.62
C LEU A 53 0.04 -4.89 -11.44
N SER A 54 -0.82 -3.90 -11.69
CA SER A 54 -1.34 -3.07 -10.61
C SER A 54 -2.33 -3.86 -9.74
N GLN A 55 -2.48 -3.47 -8.48
CA GLN A 55 -3.51 -4.03 -7.59
C GLN A 55 -4.94 -3.84 -8.13
N LEU A 56 -5.16 -2.84 -9.00
CA LEU A 56 -6.45 -2.61 -9.63
C LEU A 56 -6.74 -3.66 -10.72
N ASP A 57 -5.71 -4.04 -11.48
CA ASP A 57 -5.81 -5.00 -12.57
C ASP A 57 -5.79 -6.45 -12.05
N LEU A 58 -4.98 -6.71 -11.02
CA LEU A 58 -4.91 -8.00 -10.33
C LEU A 58 -5.12 -7.80 -8.81
N PRO A 59 -6.38 -7.72 -8.34
CA PRO A 59 -6.68 -7.56 -6.92
C PRO A 59 -6.20 -8.73 -6.08
N TYR A 60 -5.70 -8.41 -4.89
CA TYR A 60 -5.31 -9.39 -3.87
C TYR A 60 -6.49 -10.27 -3.45
N ASN A 61 -6.26 -11.57 -3.36
CA ASN A 61 -7.20 -12.56 -2.90
C ASN A 61 -6.64 -13.35 -1.70
N GLU A 62 -7.31 -13.23 -0.56
CA GLU A 62 -7.00 -14.02 0.65
C GLU A 62 -7.67 -15.40 0.62
N GLU A 63 -8.69 -15.58 -0.24
CA GLU A 63 -9.43 -16.83 -0.40
C GLU A 63 -8.62 -17.84 -1.22
N ASP A 64 -7.59 -18.43 -0.60
CA ASP A 64 -7.27 -19.84 -0.76
C ASP A 64 -6.11 -20.26 0.17
N SER A 65 -6.43 -21.01 1.24
CA SER A 65 -5.47 -21.93 1.85
C SER A 65 -5.18 -23.13 0.93
N ALA A 66 -6.02 -23.35 -0.09
CA ALA A 66 -5.77 -24.25 -1.19
C ALA A 66 -5.13 -23.47 -2.35
N GLN A 67 -3.80 -23.34 -2.35
CA GLN A 67 -3.00 -22.78 -3.44
C GLN A 67 -3.73 -22.95 -4.80
N PRO A 68 -4.15 -21.87 -5.48
CA PRO A 68 -4.73 -22.00 -6.80
C PRO A 68 -3.72 -22.80 -7.63
N SER A 69 -4.18 -23.81 -8.38
CA SER A 69 -3.25 -24.59 -9.19
C SER A 69 -2.43 -23.65 -10.06
N GLU A 70 -1.18 -24.00 -10.35
CA GLU A 70 -0.31 -23.22 -11.24
C GLU A 70 -1.04 -22.84 -12.55
N ALA A 71 -1.92 -23.71 -13.04
CA ALA A 71 -2.80 -23.47 -14.19
C ALA A 71 -3.85 -22.37 -13.96
N THR A 72 -4.39 -22.23 -12.75
CA THR A 72 -5.37 -21.19 -12.40
C THR A 72 -4.72 -19.81 -12.30
N LEU A 73 -3.54 -19.73 -11.66
CA LEU A 73 -2.73 -18.50 -11.64
C LEU A 73 -2.22 -18.14 -13.05
N ALA A 74 -1.75 -19.12 -13.82
CA ALA A 74 -1.36 -18.89 -15.21
C ALA A 74 -2.54 -18.35 -16.03
N ASN A 75 -3.74 -18.93 -15.89
CA ASN A 75 -4.93 -18.43 -16.57
C ASN A 75 -5.35 -17.03 -16.14
N ALA A 76 -5.16 -16.65 -14.86
CA ALA A 76 -5.40 -15.29 -14.40
C ALA A 76 -4.44 -14.30 -15.06
N CYS A 77 -3.15 -14.65 -15.16
CA CYS A 77 -2.13 -13.79 -15.78
C CYS A 77 -2.18 -13.80 -17.33
N ASN A 78 -2.73 -14.83 -17.96
CA ASN A 78 -2.79 -14.99 -19.42
C ASN A 78 -3.68 -13.96 -20.14
N ASN A 79 -4.54 -13.25 -19.41
CA ASN A 79 -5.40 -12.22 -19.98
C ASN A 79 -4.71 -10.85 -20.09
N PHE A 80 -3.48 -10.73 -19.62
CA PHE A 80 -2.71 -9.49 -19.62
C PHE A 80 -1.57 -9.53 -20.63
N THR A 81 -1.27 -8.36 -21.17
CA THR A 81 -0.14 -8.12 -22.07
C THR A 81 0.93 -7.30 -21.36
N THR A 82 2.09 -7.14 -22.01
CA THR A 82 3.15 -6.25 -21.49
C THR A 82 2.71 -4.79 -21.40
N ASP A 83 1.71 -4.38 -22.18
CA ASP A 83 1.18 -3.02 -22.14
C ASP A 83 0.38 -2.77 -20.86
N ASP A 84 -0.12 -3.82 -20.22
CA ASP A 84 -0.86 -3.77 -18.95
C ASP A 84 0.07 -3.78 -17.71
N ALA A 85 1.38 -3.91 -17.94
CA ALA A 85 2.36 -3.89 -16.86
C ALA A 85 2.33 -2.54 -16.12
N ALA A 86 2.31 -2.58 -14.80
CA ALA A 86 2.49 -1.41 -13.94
C ALA A 86 3.97 -1.15 -13.64
N ALA A 87 4.76 -2.22 -13.50
CA ALA A 87 6.20 -2.13 -13.27
C ALA A 87 6.94 -3.41 -13.71
N SER A 88 8.25 -3.31 -13.85
CA SER A 88 9.15 -4.47 -14.00
C SER A 88 10.47 -4.19 -13.31
N ILE A 89 11.25 -5.23 -13.00
CA ILE A 89 12.61 -5.10 -12.46
C ILE A 89 13.58 -5.91 -13.31
N SER A 90 14.83 -5.48 -13.41
CA SER A 90 15.87 -6.25 -14.12
C SER A 90 16.81 -7.00 -13.19
N GLY A 91 16.72 -6.75 -11.88
CA GLY A 91 17.58 -7.37 -10.89
C GLY A 91 17.17 -7.04 -9.47
N TRP A 92 18.01 -7.46 -8.53
CA TRP A 92 17.91 -7.16 -7.12
C TRP A 92 19.27 -7.23 -6.46
N GLU A 93 19.40 -6.64 -5.28
CA GLU A 93 20.63 -6.70 -4.50
C GLU A 93 20.38 -6.76 -3.00
N GLN A 94 21.31 -7.37 -2.28
CA GLN A 94 21.47 -7.25 -0.84
C GLN A 94 22.15 -5.91 -0.53
N VAL A 95 21.54 -5.10 0.35
CA VAL A 95 22.00 -3.73 0.62
C VAL A 95 22.77 -3.56 1.94
N VAL A 96 22.84 -4.61 2.76
CA VAL A 96 23.62 -4.62 4.01
C VAL A 96 24.49 -5.86 4.04
N GLY A 97 25.79 -5.71 4.24
CA GLY A 97 26.73 -6.83 4.41
C GLY A 97 27.55 -7.23 3.19
N ARG A 98 27.17 -6.81 1.98
CA ARG A 98 27.94 -7.09 0.76
C ARG A 98 29.25 -6.30 0.69
N SER A 99 29.26 -5.05 1.16
CA SER A 99 30.44 -4.20 1.30
C SER A 99 30.36 -3.45 2.62
N CYS A 100 31.46 -3.44 3.36
CA CYS A 100 31.65 -2.65 4.58
C CYS A 100 32.68 -1.54 4.38
N GLU A 101 32.92 -1.13 3.12
CA GLU A 101 33.85 -0.04 2.80
C GLU A 101 33.41 1.28 3.45
N ASN A 102 32.10 1.54 3.51
CA ASN A 102 31.54 2.77 4.08
C ASN A 102 31.30 2.67 5.60
N SER A 103 30.97 1.49 6.11
CA SER A 103 30.68 1.25 7.52
C SER A 103 30.68 -0.24 7.83
N SER A 104 31.11 -0.60 9.05
CA SER A 104 30.91 -1.93 9.64
C SER A 104 29.72 -1.97 10.59
N ASP A 105 28.96 -0.88 10.74
CA ASP A 105 27.73 -0.82 11.51
C ASP A 105 26.52 -1.08 10.59
N SER A 106 25.78 -2.15 10.87
CA SER A 106 24.59 -2.53 10.10
C SER A 106 23.50 -1.47 10.10
N THR A 107 23.38 -0.70 11.20
CA THR A 107 22.42 0.41 11.32
C THR A 107 22.76 1.53 10.35
N GLU A 108 24.03 1.91 10.24
CA GLU A 108 24.46 2.94 9.29
C GLU A 108 24.34 2.45 7.84
N LEU A 109 24.64 1.17 7.56
CA LEU A 109 24.41 0.59 6.24
C LEU A 109 22.93 0.60 5.83
N LEU A 110 22.01 0.28 6.74
CA LEU A 110 20.56 0.39 6.50
C LEU A 110 20.14 1.84 6.20
N LYS A 111 20.63 2.82 6.97
CA LYS A 111 20.34 4.24 6.73
C LYS A 111 20.84 4.69 5.36
N LEU A 112 22.07 4.29 4.97
CA LEU A 112 22.63 4.60 3.66
C LEU A 112 21.79 4.00 2.52
N ALA A 113 21.34 2.75 2.67
CA ALA A 113 20.48 2.11 1.69
C ALA A 113 19.11 2.80 1.57
N LEU A 114 18.53 3.24 2.69
CA LEU A 114 17.24 3.96 2.71
C LEU A 114 17.28 5.31 1.98
N GLN A 115 18.46 5.93 1.84
CA GLN A 115 18.59 7.17 1.05
C GLN A 115 18.29 6.95 -0.43
N GLN A 116 18.37 5.71 -0.92
CA GLN A 116 18.10 5.38 -2.31
C GLN A 116 16.63 5.03 -2.52
N GLN A 117 16.09 4.12 -1.71
CA GLN A 117 14.71 3.65 -1.81
C GLN A 117 14.29 2.83 -0.57
N PRO A 118 12.98 2.56 -0.39
CA PRO A 118 12.51 1.61 0.62
C PRO A 118 13.12 0.23 0.46
N ILE A 119 13.34 -0.46 1.59
CA ILE A 119 14.04 -1.74 1.64
C ILE A 119 13.09 -2.83 2.05
N SER A 120 13.06 -3.93 1.30
CA SER A 120 12.40 -5.15 1.77
C SER A 120 13.28 -5.81 2.81
N VAL A 121 12.72 -6.02 4.00
CA VAL A 121 13.43 -6.52 5.18
C VAL A 121 12.57 -7.61 5.85
N ALA A 122 13.14 -8.31 6.81
CA ALA A 122 12.39 -9.25 7.65
C ALA A 122 12.65 -8.97 9.13
N ILE A 123 11.65 -9.26 9.97
CA ILE A 123 11.71 -9.06 11.41
C ILE A 123 11.15 -10.28 12.16
N ASN A 124 11.34 -10.32 13.48
CA ASN A 124 10.56 -11.17 14.37
C ASN A 124 9.19 -10.52 14.65
N SER A 125 8.10 -11.18 14.26
CA SER A 125 6.73 -10.77 14.60
C SER A 125 6.15 -11.52 15.81
N GLY A 126 7.01 -11.98 16.74
CA GLY A 126 6.59 -12.68 17.95
C GLY A 126 6.17 -11.73 19.09
N GLY A 127 5.73 -12.32 20.20
CA GLY A 127 5.42 -11.58 21.42
C GLY A 127 4.22 -10.64 21.28
N SER A 128 4.42 -9.35 21.57
CA SER A 128 3.35 -8.34 21.58
C SER A 128 3.12 -7.66 20.22
N PHE A 129 3.78 -8.14 19.15
CA PHE A 129 3.72 -7.54 17.82
C PHE A 129 2.28 -7.37 17.30
N ASP A 130 1.46 -8.43 17.38
CA ASP A 130 0.07 -8.39 16.90
C ASP A 130 -0.80 -7.39 17.68
N ALA A 131 -0.43 -7.13 18.94
CA ALA A 131 -1.14 -6.21 19.83
C ALA A 131 -0.65 -4.75 19.70
N TYR A 132 0.37 -4.47 18.88
CA TYR A 132 0.92 -3.12 18.72
C TYR A 132 -0.15 -2.13 18.22
N LYS A 133 -0.27 -1.00 18.93
CA LYS A 133 -1.19 0.11 18.61
C LYS A 133 -0.49 1.46 18.44
N GLY A 134 0.79 1.56 18.77
CA GLY A 134 1.57 2.79 18.68
C GLY A 134 2.68 2.91 19.71
N GLY A 135 3.52 3.93 19.56
CA GLY A 135 4.73 4.15 20.35
C GLY A 135 5.96 3.48 19.74
N ILE A 136 7.11 3.59 20.40
CA ILE A 136 8.33 2.91 19.97
C ILE A 136 8.29 1.47 20.49
N TYR A 137 8.18 0.53 19.57
CA TYR A 137 8.17 -0.91 19.84
C TYR A 137 9.59 -1.41 20.12
N ALA A 138 9.76 -2.18 21.18
CA ALA A 138 11.01 -2.86 21.49
C ALA A 138 11.00 -4.27 20.88
N CYS A 139 12.14 -4.70 20.34
CA CYS A 139 12.26 -6.04 19.82
C CYS A 139 11.99 -7.09 20.94
N PRO A 140 11.28 -8.19 20.65
CA PRO A 140 11.13 -9.28 21.59
C PRO A 140 12.48 -9.81 22.10
N ASN A 141 12.50 -10.33 23.32
CA ASN A 141 13.69 -10.89 23.96
C ASN A 141 14.90 -9.94 23.97
N ASP A 142 14.68 -8.62 24.05
CA ASP A 142 15.75 -7.62 24.02
C ASP A 142 16.65 -7.71 22.77
N GLY A 143 16.07 -8.18 21.64
CA GLY A 143 16.81 -8.39 20.40
C GLY A 143 17.68 -9.65 20.38
N ASP A 144 17.47 -10.61 21.29
CA ASP A 144 18.10 -11.93 21.24
C ASP A 144 17.30 -12.91 20.35
N PHE A 145 18.01 -13.50 19.39
CA PHE A 145 17.53 -14.44 18.38
C PHE A 145 18.36 -15.72 18.49
N VAL A 146 17.74 -16.77 19.03
CA VAL A 146 18.41 -18.05 19.23
C VAL A 146 18.54 -18.79 17.91
N LEU A 147 17.58 -18.61 17.01
CA LEU A 147 17.53 -19.26 15.70
C LEU A 147 17.28 -18.24 14.59
N SER A 148 17.81 -18.51 13.41
CA SER A 148 17.48 -17.72 12.21
C SER A 148 15.99 -17.78 11.86
N THR A 149 15.30 -18.86 12.23
CA THR A 149 13.86 -19.04 12.03
C THR A 149 12.99 -18.15 12.91
N ASP A 150 13.58 -17.47 13.91
CA ASP A 150 12.88 -16.47 14.70
C ASP A 150 12.55 -15.22 13.85
N ILE A 151 13.24 -15.03 12.72
CA ILE A 151 12.92 -14.00 11.73
C ILE A 151 11.89 -14.61 10.77
N ASN A 152 10.65 -14.15 10.87
CA ASN A 152 9.50 -14.85 10.28
C ASN A 152 8.51 -13.95 9.53
N HIS A 153 8.72 -12.62 9.54
CA HIS A 153 7.77 -11.69 8.95
C HIS A 153 8.47 -10.69 8.02
N ALA A 154 8.09 -10.69 6.75
CA ALA A 154 8.62 -9.77 5.75
C ALA A 154 7.83 -8.45 5.76
N VAL A 155 8.55 -7.34 5.82
CA VAL A 155 8.00 -5.98 5.90
C VAL A 155 8.83 -5.02 5.03
N VAL A 156 8.43 -3.75 4.96
CA VAL A 156 9.15 -2.73 4.20
C VAL A 156 9.67 -1.66 5.14
N LEU A 157 10.99 -1.49 5.19
CA LEU A 157 11.63 -0.39 5.88
C LEU A 157 11.52 0.86 5.00
N VAL A 158 10.90 1.92 5.52
CA VAL A 158 10.58 3.13 4.76
C VAL A 158 11.25 4.40 5.31
N GLY A 159 11.86 4.32 6.49
CA GLY A 159 12.53 5.46 7.08
C GLY A 159 13.07 5.18 8.47
N TYR A 160 13.57 6.23 9.10
CA TYR A 160 14.04 6.25 10.48
C TYR A 160 13.80 7.63 11.09
N GLY A 161 13.83 7.71 12.40
CA GLY A 161 13.64 8.94 13.15
C GLY A 161 14.18 8.84 14.57
N SER A 162 13.97 9.90 15.34
CA SER A 162 14.32 9.98 16.76
C SER A 162 13.23 10.78 17.47
N ASP A 163 12.91 10.41 18.71
CA ASP A 163 12.07 11.23 19.60
C ASP A 163 12.91 12.09 20.57
N GLY A 164 14.22 12.12 20.37
CA GLY A 164 15.19 12.80 21.22
C GLY A 164 15.76 11.92 22.34
N THR A 165 15.15 10.76 22.62
CA THR A 165 15.65 9.78 23.59
C THR A 165 15.95 8.43 22.94
N THR A 166 15.13 8.02 21.97
CA THR A 166 15.23 6.73 21.31
C THR A 166 15.14 6.90 19.80
N ASP A 167 16.15 6.39 19.11
CA ASP A 167 16.16 6.27 17.66
C ASP A 167 15.29 5.07 17.26
N TYR A 168 14.56 5.22 16.16
CA TYR A 168 13.64 4.20 15.68
C TYR A 168 13.61 4.10 14.16
N TRP A 169 13.32 2.91 13.68
CA TRP A 169 12.95 2.58 12.31
C TRP A 169 11.47 2.81 12.08
N ILE A 170 11.11 3.25 10.87
CA ILE A 170 9.73 3.36 10.40
C ILE A 170 9.49 2.24 9.40
N ILE A 171 8.59 1.33 9.74
CA ILE A 171 8.34 0.09 8.99
C ILE A 171 6.88 0.07 8.56
N LYS A 172 6.64 -0.19 7.27
CA LYS A 172 5.32 -0.44 6.71
C LYS A 172 4.99 -1.93 6.85
N ASN A 173 3.86 -2.23 7.48
CA ASN A 173 3.35 -3.59 7.66
C ASN A 173 2.25 -3.92 6.61
N SER A 174 1.85 -5.19 6.54
CA SER A 174 0.81 -5.71 5.65
C SER A 174 -0.50 -6.09 6.36
N TYR A 175 -0.65 -5.78 7.66
CA TYR A 175 -1.83 -6.11 8.47
C TYR A 175 -2.97 -5.07 8.39
N GLY A 176 -2.98 -4.27 7.33
CA GLY A 176 -3.94 -3.20 7.12
C GLY A 176 -3.73 -1.96 8.01
N THR A 177 -4.49 -0.90 7.74
CA THR A 177 -4.33 0.40 8.40
C THR A 177 -4.84 0.44 9.83
N ASN A 178 -5.64 -0.54 10.26
CA ASN A 178 -6.15 -0.64 11.63
C ASN A 178 -5.12 -1.19 12.63
N TRP A 179 -4.02 -1.75 12.13
CA TRP A 179 -2.92 -2.25 12.94
C TRP A 179 -1.86 -1.17 13.15
N GLY A 180 -1.26 -1.10 14.34
CA GLY A 180 -0.20 -0.15 14.65
C GLY A 180 -0.58 1.32 14.41
N GLU A 181 0.38 2.08 13.90
CA GLU A 181 0.23 3.51 13.60
C GLU A 181 -0.19 3.67 12.15
N LYS A 182 -1.49 3.44 11.85
CA LYS A 182 -2.04 3.47 10.49
C LYS A 182 -1.38 2.45 9.54
N GLY A 183 -1.07 1.26 10.03
CA GLY A 183 -0.36 0.21 9.30
C GLY A 183 1.17 0.29 9.39
N PHE A 184 1.70 1.25 10.15
CA PHE A 184 3.13 1.41 10.37
C PHE A 184 3.55 1.02 11.79
N LEU A 185 4.82 0.71 11.92
CA LEU A 185 5.53 0.40 13.15
C LEU A 185 6.69 1.37 13.32
N ARG A 186 6.83 1.94 14.51
CA ARG A 186 8.10 2.53 14.96
C ARG A 186 8.83 1.51 15.81
N LEU A 187 9.92 0.94 15.29
CA LEU A 187 10.74 -0.07 15.97
C LEU A 187 12.01 0.57 16.52
N ALA A 188 12.33 0.39 17.80
CA ALA A 188 13.58 0.87 18.38
C ALA A 188 14.79 0.31 17.61
N THR A 189 15.79 1.16 17.36
CA THR A 189 17.08 0.69 16.85
C THR A 189 17.82 -0.07 17.95
N ASP A 190 18.59 -1.09 17.56
CA ASP A 190 19.49 -1.80 18.48
C ASP A 190 20.90 -1.95 17.88
N SER A 191 21.86 -2.37 18.70
CA SER A 191 23.24 -2.63 18.27
C SER A 191 23.47 -4.10 17.85
N LYS A 192 22.41 -4.88 17.74
CA LYS A 192 22.40 -6.30 17.37
C LYS A 192 22.05 -6.40 15.88
N ILE A 193 21.01 -7.18 15.56
CA ILE A 193 20.52 -7.35 14.18
C ILE A 193 19.30 -6.49 13.84
N ASN A 194 19.01 -5.45 14.64
CA ASN A 194 17.86 -4.56 14.48
C ASN A 194 16.54 -5.34 14.35
N CYS A 195 16.28 -6.22 15.31
CA CYS A 195 15.14 -7.14 15.29
C CYS A 195 14.99 -8.05 14.04
N GLY A 196 16.08 -8.28 13.30
CA GLY A 196 16.10 -9.06 12.06
C GLY A 196 16.31 -8.23 10.80
N LEU A 197 16.11 -6.90 10.87
CA LEU A 197 16.18 -6.00 9.72
C LEU A 197 17.51 -6.11 8.95
N SER A 198 18.61 -6.33 9.67
CA SER A 198 19.95 -6.41 9.09
C SER A 198 20.25 -7.75 8.39
N VAL A 199 19.41 -8.78 8.54
CA VAL A 199 19.70 -10.15 8.05
C VAL A 199 19.26 -10.37 6.61
N PHE A 200 18.07 -9.89 6.22
CA PHE A 200 17.54 -10.02 4.85
C PHE A 200 17.16 -8.69 4.17
N PRO A 201 17.98 -7.63 4.24
CA PRO A 201 17.67 -6.36 3.58
C PRO A 201 18.01 -6.45 2.09
N VAL A 202 16.98 -6.41 1.25
CA VAL A 202 17.10 -6.49 -0.21
C VAL A 202 16.29 -5.41 -0.91
N ILE A 203 16.79 -4.96 -2.05
CA ILE A 203 16.09 -4.00 -2.91
C ILE A 203 16.00 -4.52 -4.35
N PRO A 204 14.93 -4.17 -5.09
CA PRO A 204 14.89 -4.36 -6.54
C PRO A 204 15.80 -3.33 -7.23
N THR A 205 16.40 -3.72 -8.35
CA THR A 205 17.23 -2.85 -9.20
C THR A 205 16.73 -2.83 -10.64
N GLY A 206 17.04 -1.75 -11.35
CA GLY A 206 16.56 -1.52 -12.72
C GLY A 206 15.03 -1.53 -12.82
N ALA A 207 14.36 -0.98 -11.80
CA ALA A 207 12.91 -0.85 -11.82
C ALA A 207 12.48 0.10 -12.95
N LEU A 208 11.57 -0.37 -13.79
CA LEU A 208 10.94 0.41 -14.84
C LEU A 208 9.44 0.50 -14.58
N ALA A 209 8.94 1.69 -14.87
CA ALA A 209 7.54 2.03 -14.77
C ALA A 209 6.84 1.57 -16.07
N GLY A 210 5.73 0.85 -15.96
CA GLY A 210 5.01 0.34 -17.12
C GLY A 210 4.12 1.37 -17.81
N LEU A 211 3.54 1.03 -18.96
CA LEU A 211 2.87 1.99 -19.85
C LEU A 211 1.52 2.48 -19.29
N THR A 212 0.83 1.65 -18.50
CA THR A 212 -0.46 1.95 -17.87
C THR A 212 -0.27 2.64 -16.52
N HIS A 213 0.18 3.90 -16.54
CA HIS A 213 0.24 4.68 -15.31
C HIS A 213 -1.12 5.24 -14.89
N THR A 214 -1.62 4.76 -13.75
CA THR A 214 -2.10 5.66 -12.69
C THR A 214 -1.41 5.30 -11.38
N ALA A 215 -0.49 6.17 -10.97
CA ALA A 215 0.15 6.27 -9.64
C ALA A 215 0.37 4.95 -8.88
N VAL A 216 1.61 4.45 -8.88
CA VAL A 216 2.09 3.46 -7.91
C VAL A 216 1.97 4.08 -6.51
N ASP A 217 0.92 3.70 -5.80
CA ASP A 217 0.68 4.10 -4.42
C ASP A 217 1.73 3.43 -3.51
N SER A 218 2.51 4.25 -2.80
CA SER A 218 3.56 3.84 -1.87
C SER A 218 3.05 3.25 -0.54
N GLY A 219 1.80 2.80 -0.46
CA GLY A 219 1.15 2.34 0.76
C GLY A 219 0.38 3.40 1.55
N GLY A 220 -0.11 4.44 0.89
CA GLY A 220 -0.84 5.53 1.52
C GLY A 220 -2.18 5.74 0.85
N GLU A 221 -3.23 5.15 1.44
CA GLU A 221 -4.66 5.22 1.08
C GLU A 221 -4.99 5.04 -0.41
N ILE A 222 -5.82 4.05 -0.74
CA ILE A 222 -6.29 3.78 -2.10
C ILE A 222 -6.91 5.06 -2.70
N LYS A 223 -6.23 5.68 -3.66
CA LYS A 223 -6.73 6.87 -4.36
C LYS A 223 -7.45 6.45 -5.64
N PHE A 224 -8.77 6.55 -5.65
CA PHE A 224 -9.58 6.35 -6.84
C PHE A 224 -9.70 7.67 -7.63
N LEU A 225 -9.24 7.70 -8.89
CA LEU A 225 -9.13 8.90 -9.75
C LEU A 225 -8.45 10.10 -9.04
N GLY A 226 -7.38 9.83 -8.28
CA GLY A 226 -6.60 10.87 -7.60
C GLY A 226 -7.20 11.39 -6.28
N MET A 227 -8.31 10.82 -5.81
CA MET A 227 -8.95 11.17 -4.55
C MET A 227 -9.04 9.97 -3.61
N VAL A 228 -8.81 10.21 -2.32
CA VAL A 228 -9.01 9.20 -1.25
C VAL A 228 -10.50 8.90 -1.05
N PRO A 229 -10.89 7.74 -0.48
CA PRO A 229 -12.29 7.35 -0.36
C PRO A 229 -13.15 8.37 0.42
N ASP A 230 -12.57 8.99 1.45
CA ASP A 230 -13.24 10.04 2.23
C ASP A 230 -13.62 11.27 1.38
N SER A 231 -12.77 11.64 0.42
CA SER A 231 -13.05 12.72 -0.53
C SER A 231 -14.21 12.38 -1.47
N TRP A 232 -14.35 11.11 -1.84
CA TRP A 232 -15.50 10.64 -2.64
C TRP A 232 -16.81 10.69 -1.86
N ILE A 233 -16.79 10.37 -0.56
CA ILE A 233 -17.96 10.51 0.31
C ILE A 233 -18.39 11.98 0.35
N ILE A 234 -17.45 12.90 0.55
CA ILE A 234 -17.73 14.35 0.56
C ILE A 234 -18.29 14.82 -0.79
N LEU A 235 -17.70 14.40 -1.90
CA LEU A 235 -18.17 14.74 -3.24
C LEU A 235 -19.59 14.20 -3.49
N GLY A 236 -19.86 12.96 -3.07
CA GLY A 236 -21.19 12.36 -3.17
C GLY A 236 -22.26 13.16 -2.41
N ILE A 237 -21.94 13.59 -1.18
CA ILE A 237 -22.82 14.45 -0.38
C ILE A 237 -23.06 15.80 -1.08
N ALA A 238 -22.00 16.44 -1.60
CA ALA A 238 -22.10 17.73 -2.28
C ALA A 238 -23.00 17.64 -3.53
N VAL A 239 -22.82 16.59 -4.35
CA VAL A 239 -23.64 16.34 -5.55
C VAL A 239 -25.10 16.07 -5.17
N ALA A 240 -25.35 15.31 -4.10
CA ALA A 240 -26.72 15.06 -3.63
C ALA A 240 -27.42 16.36 -3.20
N ILE A 241 -26.74 17.22 -2.42
CA ILE A 241 -27.28 18.52 -1.99
C ILE A 241 -27.57 19.41 -3.21
N ALA A 242 -26.63 19.51 -4.15
CA ALA A 242 -26.82 20.31 -5.36
C ALA A 242 -28.01 19.82 -6.20
N THR A 243 -28.17 18.50 -6.32
CA THR A 243 -29.29 17.88 -7.05
C THR A 243 -30.63 18.23 -6.39
N VAL A 244 -30.73 18.10 -5.07
CA VAL A 244 -31.95 18.47 -4.33
C VAL A 244 -32.26 19.95 -4.51
N PHE A 245 -31.25 20.81 -4.37
CA PHE A 245 -31.42 22.26 -4.51
C PHE A 245 -31.91 22.67 -5.91
N LEU A 246 -31.28 22.14 -6.96
CA LEU A 246 -31.69 22.38 -8.34
C LEU A 246 -33.10 21.84 -8.63
N THR A 247 -33.46 20.69 -8.05
CA THR A 247 -34.80 20.12 -8.18
C THR A 247 -35.86 21.03 -7.53
N VAL A 248 -35.57 21.57 -6.34
CA VAL A 248 -36.46 22.52 -5.65
C VAL A 248 -36.63 23.81 -6.45
N ILE A 249 -35.54 24.38 -6.97
CA ILE A 249 -35.61 25.56 -7.86
C ILE A 249 -36.47 25.27 -9.09
N GLY A 250 -36.26 24.11 -9.73
CA GLY A 250 -37.05 23.68 -10.88
C GLY A 250 -38.54 23.60 -10.57
N ILE A 251 -38.91 23.01 -9.42
CA ILE A 251 -40.30 22.94 -8.95
C ILE A 251 -40.88 24.33 -8.70
N LEU A 252 -40.14 25.22 -8.04
CA LEU A 252 -40.57 26.60 -7.77
C LEU A 252 -40.80 27.37 -9.07
N TYR A 253 -39.86 27.29 -10.01
CA TYR A 253 -39.98 27.93 -11.32
C TYR A 253 -41.18 27.40 -12.11
N ALA A 254 -41.37 26.07 -12.14
CA ALA A 254 -42.53 25.46 -12.78
C ALA A 254 -43.86 25.91 -12.14
N ASN A 255 -43.91 26.04 -10.82
CA ASN A 255 -45.09 26.55 -10.11
C ASN A 255 -45.37 28.03 -10.42
N LEU A 256 -44.33 28.87 -10.48
CA LEU A 256 -44.47 30.28 -10.87
C LEU A 256 -45.03 30.40 -12.30
N GLN A 257 -44.46 29.65 -13.26
CA GLN A 257 -44.94 29.62 -14.64
C GLN A 257 -46.38 29.11 -14.73
N ARG A 258 -46.72 28.04 -13.99
CA ARG A 258 -48.09 27.51 -13.95
C ARG A 258 -49.09 28.53 -13.40
N ASN A 259 -48.70 29.29 -12.37
CA ASN A 259 -49.55 30.34 -11.79
C ASN A 259 -49.75 31.51 -12.77
N ALA A 260 -48.71 31.92 -13.49
CA ALA A 260 -48.82 32.92 -14.54
C ALA A 260 -49.80 32.48 -15.66
N HIS A 261 -49.69 31.24 -16.15
CA HIS A 261 -50.62 30.71 -17.14
C HIS A 261 -52.07 30.59 -16.63
N ARG A 262 -52.27 30.21 -15.36
CA ARG A 262 -53.61 30.20 -14.74
C ARG A 262 -54.20 31.61 -14.68
N ALA A 263 -53.42 32.61 -14.28
CA ALA A 263 -53.87 34.01 -14.24
C ALA A 263 -54.32 34.51 -15.62
N HIS A 264 -53.57 34.19 -16.68
CA HIS A 264 -53.97 34.52 -18.05
C HIS A 264 -55.28 33.83 -18.47
N ARG A 265 -55.46 32.53 -18.18
CA ARG A 265 -56.72 31.82 -18.47
C ARG A 265 -57.93 32.41 -17.73
N TYR A 266 -57.77 32.80 -16.47
CA TYR A 266 -58.84 33.46 -15.71
C TYR A 266 -59.19 34.86 -16.26
N SER A 267 -58.20 35.64 -16.69
CA SER A 267 -58.44 36.94 -17.32
C SER A 267 -59.18 36.83 -18.66
N GLY A 268 -58.83 35.84 -19.50
CA GLY A 268 -59.52 35.56 -20.76
C GLY A 268 -60.96 35.06 -20.55
N ALA A 269 -61.20 34.22 -19.55
CA ALA A 269 -62.55 33.74 -19.21
C ALA A 269 -63.46 34.85 -18.64
N ARG A 270 -62.91 35.83 -17.92
CA ARG A 270 -63.66 36.98 -17.40
C ARG A 270 -64.00 37.98 -18.53
N GLY A 271 -63.08 38.25 -19.44
CA GLY A 271 -63.34 39.09 -20.63
C GLY A 271 -64.42 38.53 -21.55
N LEU A 272 -64.48 37.21 -21.73
CA LEU A 272 -65.52 36.56 -22.52
C LEU A 272 -66.91 36.62 -21.85
N ARG A 273 -66.98 36.62 -20.50
CA ARG A 273 -68.25 36.78 -19.77
C ARG A 273 -68.79 38.22 -19.82
N GLU A 274 -67.92 39.22 -19.77
CA GLU A 274 -68.31 40.64 -19.90
C GLU A 274 -68.71 41.01 -21.33
N ALA A 275 -68.10 40.38 -22.34
CA ALA A 275 -68.54 40.53 -23.73
C ALA A 275 -69.91 39.90 -23.99
N SER A 276 -70.20 38.75 -23.37
CA SER A 276 -71.50 38.06 -23.45
C SER A 276 -72.62 38.84 -22.76
N SER A 277 -72.37 39.47 -21.60
CA SER A 277 -73.40 40.27 -20.90
C SER A 277 -73.74 41.59 -21.61
N ARG A 278 -72.80 42.17 -22.36
CA ARG A 278 -73.09 43.34 -23.23
C ARG A 278 -73.91 43.02 -24.47
N HIS A 279 -73.98 41.76 -24.89
CA HIS A 279 -74.75 41.36 -26.07
C HIS A 279 -76.21 41.03 -25.76
N GLN A 280 -76.59 40.87 -24.49
CA GLN A 280 -77.98 40.65 -24.05
C GLN A 280 -78.72 41.94 -23.59
N SER A 281 -78.10 43.11 -23.78
CA SER A 281 -78.66 44.42 -23.37
C SER A 281 -78.96 45.36 -24.55
N VAL A 282 -79.21 44.81 -25.74
CA VAL A 282 -79.71 45.53 -26.92
C VAL A 282 -81.03 44.92 -27.38
#